data_AF-A0A9D5JVH7-F1
#
_entry.id   AF-A0A9D5JVH7-F1
#
_cell.length_a   1.000
_cell.length_b   1.000
_cell.length_c   1.000
_cell.angle_alpha   90.00
_cell.angle_beta   90.00
_cell.angle_gamma   90.00
#
_symmetry.space_group_name_H-M   'P 1'
#
loop_
_entity.id
_entity.type
_entity.pdbx_description
1 polymer ?
#
loop_
_entity_poly.entity_id
_entity_poly.type
_entity_poly.pdbx_seq_one_letter_code
_entity_poly.pdbx_strand_id
1 'polypeptide(L)'
;MNSFQMKQSLKQIDLKTLGILFVMFLLAVVFWNSIFIYPIKLFVVVLHEFSHGLAAIVTGGSIVRIEINQQIGGMCYTMGG
;
A
#
# COMPACT_ATOMS: atom_id res chain seq x y z
N MET A 1 -10.25 -6.25 31.95
CA MET A 1 -10.16 -7.23 30.84
C MET A 1 -9.18 -8.32 31.25
N ASN A 2 -9.61 -9.58 31.35
CA ASN A 2 -8.81 -10.65 31.98
C ASN A 2 -7.64 -11.12 31.08
N SER A 3 -6.46 -11.32 31.68
CA SER A 3 -5.24 -11.78 31.00
C SER A 3 -5.39 -13.13 30.27
N PHE A 4 -6.36 -13.93 30.70
CA PHE A 4 -6.70 -15.22 30.09
C PHE A 4 -7.35 -15.06 28.70
N GLN A 5 -8.18 -14.03 28.49
CA GLN A 5 -8.79 -13.75 27.18
C GLN A 5 -7.74 -13.26 26.17
N MET A 6 -6.73 -12.51 26.61
CA MET A 6 -5.64 -12.05 25.74
C MET A 6 -4.80 -13.23 25.21
N LYS A 7 -4.52 -14.24 26.05
CA LYS A 7 -3.81 -15.46 25.60
C LYS A 7 -4.62 -16.31 24.61
N GLN A 8 -5.94 -16.32 24.74
CA GLN A 8 -6.82 -17.11 23.88
C GLN A 8 -6.96 -16.51 22.48
N SER A 9 -6.94 -15.17 22.38
CA SER A 9 -6.90 -14.44 21.10
C SER A 9 -5.57 -14.63 20.37
N LEU A 10 -4.43 -14.62 21.08
CA LEU A 10 -3.11 -14.91 20.48
C LEU A 10 -2.96 -16.38 20.02
N LYS A 11 -3.70 -17.31 20.64
CA LYS A 11 -3.68 -18.75 20.31
C LYS A 11 -4.57 -19.10 19.11
N GLN A 12 -5.39 -18.18 18.62
CA GLN A 12 -6.20 -18.36 17.41
C GLN A 12 -5.49 -17.96 16.11
N ILE A 13 -4.20 -17.62 16.17
CA ILE A 13 -3.37 -17.55 14.97
C ILE A 13 -3.19 -18.99 14.49
N ASP A 14 -4.08 -19.41 13.60
CA ASP A 14 -3.99 -20.71 12.96
C ASP A 14 -2.64 -20.74 12.23
N LEU A 15 -1.73 -21.59 12.74
CA LEU A 15 -0.37 -21.70 12.23
C LEU A 15 -0.37 -21.97 10.72
N LYS A 16 -1.45 -22.59 10.22
CA LYS A 16 -1.70 -22.79 8.79
C LYS A 16 -1.93 -21.47 8.06
N THR A 17 -2.79 -20.59 8.58
CA THR A 17 -3.02 -19.25 8.01
C THR A 17 -1.76 -18.41 8.05
N LEU A 18 -1.00 -18.47 9.14
CA LEU A 18 0.28 -17.77 9.24
C LEU A 18 1.29 -18.31 8.22
N GLY A 19 1.38 -19.63 8.05
CA GLY A 19 2.20 -20.28 7.04
C GLY A 19 1.81 -19.88 5.62
N ILE A 20 0.50 -19.85 5.31
CA ILE A 20 -0.02 -19.41 4.01
C ILE A 20 0.34 -17.95 3.75
N LEU A 21 0.10 -17.05 4.71
CA LEU A 21 0.48 -15.63 4.59
C LEU A 21 1.98 -15.46 4.38
N PHE A 22 2.80 -16.23 5.09
CA PHE A 22 4.25 -16.18 4.95
C PHE A 22 4.71 -16.66 3.58
N VAL A 23 4.15 -17.76 3.06
CA VAL A 23 4.42 -18.24 1.70
C VAL A 23 3.97 -17.22 0.66
N MET A 24 2.77 -16.64 0.80
CA MET A 24 2.29 -15.58 -0.08
C MET A 24 3.21 -14.36 -0.08
N PHE A 25 3.70 -13.96 1.10
CA PHE A 25 4.67 -12.88 1.22
C PHE A 25 5.99 -13.20 0.51
N LEU A 26 6.53 -14.41 0.71
CA LEU A 26 7.75 -14.84 0.02
C LEU A 26 7.57 -14.86 -1.50
N LEU A 27 6.43 -15.38 -1.99
CA LEU A 27 6.13 -15.34 -3.42
C LEU A 27 6.05 -13.90 -3.92
N ALA A 28 5.38 -13.00 -3.19
CA ALA A 28 5.32 -11.59 -3.57
C ALA A 28 6.71 -10.93 -3.64
N VAL A 29 7.62 -11.28 -2.72
CA VAL A 29 9.01 -10.79 -2.72
C VAL A 29 9.82 -11.37 -3.89
N VAL A 30 9.70 -12.68 -4.15
CA VAL A 30 10.41 -13.34 -5.25
C VAL A 30 9.95 -12.80 -6.61
N PHE A 31 8.64 -12.65 -6.78
CA PHE A 31 8.05 -12.12 -8.01
C PHE A 31 8.05 -10.58 -8.06
N TRP A 32 8.67 -9.89 -7.11
CA TRP A 32 8.66 -8.42 -7.02
C TRP A 32 9.15 -7.73 -8.29
N ASN A 33 10.17 -8.29 -8.95
CA ASN A 33 10.72 -7.76 -10.21
C ASN A 33 10.00 -8.29 -11.47
N SER A 34 8.92 -9.06 -11.31
CA SER A 34 8.16 -9.60 -12.43
C SER A 34 7.31 -8.54 -13.11
N ILE A 35 7.19 -8.64 -14.45
CA ILE A 35 6.32 -7.80 -15.28
C ILE A 35 4.85 -7.89 -14.85
N PHE A 36 4.43 -9.01 -14.25
CA PHE A 36 3.05 -9.20 -13.77
C PHE A 36 2.72 -8.36 -12.55
N ILE A 37 3.69 -8.06 -11.68
CA ILE A 37 3.49 -7.23 -10.48
C ILE A 37 3.61 -5.74 -10.81
N TYR A 38 4.25 -5.39 -11.93
CA TYR A 38 4.39 -4.01 -12.41
C TYR A 38 3.07 -3.22 -12.47
N PRO A 39 1.97 -3.70 -13.10
CA PRO A 39 0.71 -2.95 -13.14
C PRO A 39 0.10 -2.72 -11.75
N ILE A 40 0.26 -3.66 -10.82
CA ILE A 40 -0.22 -3.52 -9.44
C ILE A 40 0.59 -2.45 -8.71
N LYS A 41 1.93 -2.46 -8.86
CA LYS A 41 2.80 -1.43 -8.26
C LYS A 41 2.48 -0.04 -8.82
N LEU A 42 2.27 0.07 -10.13
CA LEU A 42 1.89 1.32 -10.78
C LEU A 42 0.56 1.84 -10.24
N PHE A 43 -0.44 0.96 -10.10
CA PHE A 43 -1.75 1.32 -9.53
C PHE A 43 -1.63 1.89 -8.11
N VAL A 44 -0.83 1.27 -7.25
CA VAL A 44 -0.59 1.76 -5.89
C VAL A 44 0.07 3.13 -5.90
N VAL A 45 1.07 3.37 -6.76
CA VAL A 45 1.71 4.69 -6.90
C VAL A 45 0.74 5.74 -7.41
N VAL A 46 -0.08 5.43 -8.42
CA VAL A 46 -1.13 6.34 -8.91
C VAL A 46 -2.05 6.76 -7.77
N LEU A 47 -2.52 5.80 -6.96
CA LEU A 47 -3.40 6.09 -5.81
C LEU A 47 -2.70 6.92 -4.73
N HIS A 48 -1.41 6.68 -4.49
CA HIS A 48 -0.61 7.46 -3.55
C HIS A 48 -0.55 8.93 -3.98
N GLU A 49 -0.18 9.20 -5.23
CA GLU A 49 -0.09 10.57 -5.75
C GLU A 49 -1.45 11.25 -5.87
N PHE A 50 -2.49 10.47 -6.20
CA PHE A 50 -3.87 10.99 -6.21
C PHE A 50 -4.33 11.40 -4.82
N SER A 51 -3.92 10.68 -3.77
CA SER A 51 -4.24 11.02 -2.38
C SER A 51 -3.62 12.36 -1.96
N HIS A 52 -2.38 12.65 -2.38
CA HIS A 52 -1.77 13.97 -2.17
C HIS A 52 -2.54 15.08 -2.88
N GLY A 53 -2.97 14.83 -4.12
CA GLY A 53 -3.77 15.79 -4.87
C GLY A 53 -5.14 16.03 -4.21
N LEU A 54 -5.79 14.96 -3.76
CA LEU A 54 -7.07 15.05 -3.05
C LEU A 54 -6.91 15.79 -1.72
N ALA A 55 -5.84 15.52 -0.97
CA ALA A 55 -5.53 16.24 0.26
C ALA A 55 -5.41 17.75 -0.01
N ALA A 56 -4.68 18.16 -1.04
CA ALA A 56 -4.57 19.57 -1.41
C ALA A 56 -5.92 20.18 -1.80
N ILE A 57 -6.78 19.46 -2.54
CA ILE A 57 -8.13 19.94 -2.87
C ILE A 57 -8.95 20.16 -1.59
N VAL A 58 -8.93 19.19 -0.68
CA VAL A 58 -9.70 19.26 0.58
C VAL A 58 -9.23 20.43 1.46
N THR A 59 -7.94 20.76 1.42
CA THR A 59 -7.40 21.87 2.20
C THR A 59 -7.46 23.23 1.48
N GLY A 60 -8.12 23.29 0.32
CA GLY A 60 -8.38 24.54 -0.42
C GLY A 60 -7.32 24.89 -1.47
N GLY A 61 -6.38 23.99 -1.73
CA GLY A 61 -5.46 24.02 -2.85
C GLY A 61 -6.04 23.42 -4.13
N SER A 62 -5.17 23.26 -5.13
CA SER A 62 -5.50 22.68 -6.43
C SER A 62 -4.41 21.74 -6.94
N ILE A 63 -4.78 20.74 -7.73
CA ILE A 63 -3.84 19.84 -8.41
C ILE A 63 -3.39 20.50 -9.70
N VAL A 64 -2.08 20.72 -9.85
CA VAL A 64 -1.49 21.31 -11.06
C VAL A 64 -1.14 20.22 -12.06
N ARG A 65 -0.43 19.17 -11.62
CA ARG A 65 -0.06 18.02 -12.44
C ARG A 65 0.31 16.83 -11.56
N ILE A 66 0.07 15.62 -12.08
CA ILE A 66 0.53 14.37 -11.47
C ILE A 66 1.45 13.68 -12.48
N GLU A 67 2.69 13.44 -12.07
CA GLU A 67 3.70 12.76 -12.88
C GLU A 67 4.00 11.39 -12.29
N ILE A 68 4.12 10.37 -13.14
CA ILE A 68 4.43 9.00 -12.73
C ILE A 68 5.57 8.50 -13.59
N ASN A 69 6.63 8.03 -12.94
CA ASN A 69 7.83 7.52 -13.58
C ASN A 69 7.74 5.98 -13.72
N GLN A 70 8.30 5.46 -14.82
CA GLN A 70 8.49 4.03 -15.08
C GLN A 70 9.30 3.32 -13.99
N GLN A 71 10.09 4.06 -13.21
CA GLN A 71 10.78 3.56 -12.02
C GLN A 71 9.87 3.42 -10.78
N ILE A 72 8.53 3.44 -10.95
CA ILE A 72 7.56 3.29 -9.84
C ILE A 72 7.71 4.44 -8.83
N GLY A 73 8.03 5.63 -9.35
CA GLY A 73 8.02 6.89 -8.60
C GLY A 73 6.86 7.77 -9.05
N GLY A 74 6.43 8.67 -8.20
CA GLY A 74 5.37 9.62 -8.50
C GLY A 74 5.71 11.00 -7.94
N MET A 75 5.16 12.04 -8.57
CA MET A 75 5.22 13.41 -8.07
C MET A 75 3.87 14.09 -8.31
N CYS A 76 3.17 14.43 -7.23
CA CYS A 76 1.98 15.27 -7.25
C CYS A 76 2.37 16.74 -7.02
N TYR A 77 2.12 17.59 -8.02
CA TYR A 77 2.34 19.03 -7.91
C TYR A 77 1.02 19.70 -7.55
N THR A 78 0.98 20.30 -6.37
CA THR A 78 -0.19 21.00 -5.84
C THR A 78 0.11 22.49 -5.71
N MET A 79 -0.91 23.33 -5.86
CA MET A 79 -0.83 24.77 -5.66
C MET A 79 -1.76 25.16 -4.53
N GLY A 80 -1.18 25.63 -3.42
CA GLY A 80 -1.92 25.84 -2.18
C GLY A 80 -2.39 24.53 -1.55
N GLY A 81 -3.14 24.67 -0.45
CA GLY A 81 -3.57 23.57 0.41
C GLY A 81 -2.84 23.56 1.74
#